data_AF-A0AAE4LKG3-F1
#
_entry.id   AF-A0AAE4LKG3-F1
#
_cell.length_a   1.000
_cell.length_b   1.000
_cell.length_c   1.000
_cell.angle_alpha   90.00
_cell.angle_beta   90.00
_cell.angle_gamma   90.00
#
_symmetry.space_group_name_H-M   'P 1'
#
loop_
_entity.id
_entity.type
_entity.pdbx_description
1 polymer ?
#
loop_
_entity_poly.entity_id
_entity_poly.type
_entity_poly.pdbx_seq_one_letter_code
_entity_poly.pdbx_strand_id
1 'polypeptide(L)'
;MKSFLFLFVFLFWNGCLFAQEIQRDSIKVDSNESRMPLQTTELDSIATSIINSTSTIDAEKSIKVHGEVLAKSTNRYKIYPTSNMYNFLKLDTKMGYIYRIQWSYDNNKRYETYVNYKSLVGDEDDWVNDRFEIYPTTNIYSFLLLDKIDGRVWHCYWSFESGGNGIQRIY
;
A
#
# COMPACT_ATOMS: atom_id res chain seq x y z
N MET A 1 -41.14 -42.08 30.64
CA MET A 1 -41.86 -40.83 30.99
C MET A 1 -40.81 -39.81 31.38
N LYS A 2 -40.44 -38.81 30.58
CA LYS A 2 -41.27 -37.75 30.00
C LYS A 2 -40.78 -37.37 28.60
N SER A 3 -41.75 -36.95 27.80
CA SER A 3 -41.72 -36.50 26.40
C SER A 3 -41.56 -34.98 26.31
N PHE A 4 -41.34 -34.50 25.07
CA PHE A 4 -41.46 -33.13 24.52
C PHE A 4 -40.17 -32.29 24.51
N LEU A 5 -39.73 -31.66 23.42
CA LEU A 5 -40.28 -31.42 22.08
C LEU A 5 -39.13 -31.05 21.12
N PHE A 6 -39.25 -31.49 19.86
CA PHE A 6 -38.43 -31.13 18.70
C PHE A 6 -38.41 -29.61 18.42
N LEU A 7 -37.28 -29.09 17.93
CA LEU A 7 -37.28 -28.13 16.83
C LEU A 7 -35.98 -28.21 16.01
N PHE A 8 -36.12 -28.75 14.82
CA PHE A 8 -35.18 -28.66 13.70
C PHE A 8 -35.09 -27.21 13.22
N VAL A 9 -33.88 -26.69 13.04
CA VAL A 9 -33.61 -25.70 11.98
C VAL A 9 -32.35 -26.10 11.25
N PHE A 10 -32.54 -26.53 10.02
CA PHE A 10 -31.52 -26.85 9.03
C PHE A 10 -30.75 -25.59 8.58
N LEU A 11 -29.47 -25.82 8.25
CA LEU A 11 -28.71 -25.22 7.14
C LEU A 11 -28.80 -23.71 6.93
N PHE A 12 -27.73 -23.01 7.29
CA PHE A 12 -27.21 -21.95 6.41
C PHE A 12 -25.70 -22.11 6.26
N TRP A 13 -25.34 -22.95 5.30
CA TRP A 13 -24.24 -22.70 4.40
C TRP A 13 -24.47 -21.31 3.79
N ASN A 14 -23.60 -20.36 4.11
CA ASN A 14 -23.34 -19.23 3.24
C ASN A 14 -21.87 -18.89 3.40
N GLY A 15 -21.11 -19.18 2.34
CA GLY A 15 -19.77 -18.69 2.19
C GLY A 15 -19.82 -17.18 2.07
N CYS A 16 -19.26 -16.46 3.03
CA CYS A 16 -18.80 -15.11 2.78
C CYS A 16 -17.38 -15.19 2.22
N LEU A 17 -17.31 -15.47 0.92
CA LEU A 17 -16.25 -14.91 0.08
C LEU A 17 -16.46 -13.39 0.13
N PHE A 18 -15.70 -12.71 0.97
CA PHE A 18 -15.51 -11.27 0.87
C PHE A 18 -14.71 -11.01 -0.42
N ALA A 19 -15.39 -10.91 -1.55
CA ALA A 19 -14.89 -10.23 -2.72
C ALA A 19 -15.17 -8.74 -2.49
N GLN A 20 -14.14 -7.96 -2.17
CA GLN A 20 -14.26 -6.51 -2.17
C GLN A 20 -14.21 -6.03 -3.62
N GLU A 21 -15.38 -5.74 -4.18
CA GLU A 21 -15.48 -5.00 -5.44
C GLU A 21 -15.05 -3.55 -5.18
N ILE A 22 -13.96 -3.13 -5.82
CA ILE A 22 -13.52 -1.73 -5.80
C ILE A 22 -14.51 -0.95 -6.65
N GLN A 23 -15.44 -0.23 -6.01
CA GLN A 23 -16.21 0.83 -6.65
C GLN A 23 -15.20 1.88 -7.14
N ARG A 24 -14.98 1.93 -8.46
CA ARG A 24 -14.35 3.09 -9.09
C ARG A 24 -15.37 4.22 -9.08
N ASP A 25 -15.21 5.17 -8.17
CA ASP A 25 -15.93 6.43 -8.25
C ASP A 25 -15.51 7.15 -9.55
N SER A 26 -16.44 7.19 -10.51
CA SER A 26 -16.32 8.04 -11.68
C SER A 26 -16.69 9.46 -11.28
N ILE A 27 -15.74 10.40 -11.36
CA ILE A 27 -16.03 11.83 -11.24
C ILE A 27 -16.92 12.23 -12.41
N LYS A 28 -18.19 12.56 -12.15
CA LYS A 28 -19.05 13.24 -13.12
C LYS A 28 -18.78 14.74 -13.01
N VAL A 29 -18.09 15.29 -14.01
CA VAL A 29 -17.96 16.74 -14.16
C VAL A 29 -19.25 17.24 -14.80
N ASP A 30 -20.07 17.95 -14.02
CA ASP A 30 -21.25 18.65 -14.52
C ASP A 30 -20.78 19.88 -15.30
N SER A 31 -21.10 19.94 -16.60
CA SER A 31 -20.59 20.94 -17.53
C SER A 31 -21.53 22.13 -17.68
N ASN A 32 -22.14 22.60 -16.59
CA ASN A 32 -23.02 23.75 -16.61
C ASN A 32 -22.62 24.76 -15.54
N GLU A 33 -21.61 25.57 -15.84
CA GLU A 33 -21.49 26.88 -15.22
C GLU A 33 -21.22 27.96 -16.29
N SER A 34 -22.02 29.02 -16.18
CA SER A 34 -22.26 30.07 -17.16
C SER A 34 -21.01 30.88 -17.51
N ARG A 35 -20.79 31.07 -18.82
CA ARG A 35 -19.81 32.01 -19.38
C ARG A 35 -20.11 33.45 -18.94
N MET A 36 -19.21 34.06 -18.17
CA MET A 36 -19.05 35.53 -18.17
C MET A 36 -18.03 35.91 -19.26
N PRO A 37 -18.27 36.97 -20.07
CA PRO A 37 -17.34 37.35 -21.12
C PRO A 37 -16.11 38.05 -20.53
N LEU A 38 -14.93 37.52 -20.83
CA LEU A 38 -13.63 38.15 -20.57
C LEU A 38 -13.45 39.32 -21.55
N GLN A 39 -13.29 40.54 -21.02
CA GLN A 39 -12.79 41.68 -21.77
C GLN A 39 -11.33 41.41 -22.18
N THR A 40 -11.07 41.56 -23.46
CA THR A 40 -9.79 41.30 -24.12
C THR A 40 -8.74 42.34 -23.72
N THR A 41 -7.61 41.85 -23.20
CA THR A 41 -6.34 42.59 -23.25
C THR A 41 -5.37 41.72 -24.05
N GLU A 42 -4.86 42.29 -25.13
CA GLU A 42 -3.88 41.77 -26.11
C GLU A 42 -2.99 40.62 -25.60
N LEU A 43 -3.10 39.46 -26.24
CA LEU A 43 -2.25 38.31 -25.95
C LEU A 43 -0.94 38.41 -26.75
N ASP A 44 0.18 38.52 -26.04
CA ASP A 44 1.52 38.53 -26.63
C ASP A 44 1.78 37.26 -27.45
N SER A 45 2.61 37.38 -28.49
CA SER A 45 2.96 36.34 -29.49
C SER A 45 3.32 34.96 -28.91
N ILE A 46 3.79 34.91 -27.66
CA ILE A 46 4.11 33.69 -26.91
C ILE A 46 2.83 32.93 -26.50
N ALA A 47 1.77 33.62 -26.11
CA ALA A 47 0.48 33.01 -25.80
C ALA A 47 -0.12 32.36 -27.06
N THR A 48 0.03 33.01 -28.22
CA THR A 48 -0.40 32.46 -29.52
C THR A 48 0.41 31.22 -29.93
N SER A 49 1.72 31.17 -29.61
CA SER A 49 2.53 29.98 -29.90
C SER A 49 2.22 28.80 -28.99
N ILE A 50 1.89 29.05 -27.72
CA ILE A 50 1.45 28.01 -26.76
C ILE A 50 0.07 27.49 -27.15
N ILE A 51 -0.87 28.37 -27.51
CA ILE A 51 -2.22 27.97 -27.94
C ILE A 51 -2.17 27.16 -29.24
N ASN A 52 -1.32 27.57 -30.21
CA ASN A 52 -1.14 26.83 -31.45
C ASN A 52 -0.36 25.51 -31.28
N SER A 53 0.44 25.38 -30.22
CA SER A 53 1.08 24.11 -29.85
C SER A 53 0.10 23.16 -29.15
N THR A 54 -0.99 23.68 -28.60
CA THR A 54 -1.99 22.90 -27.85
C THR A 54 -3.23 22.55 -28.69
N SER A 55 -3.45 23.21 -29.83
CA SER A 55 -4.60 22.98 -30.72
C SER A 55 -4.55 21.67 -31.52
N THR A 56 -3.53 20.83 -31.33
CA THR A 56 -3.43 19.50 -31.95
C THR A 56 -3.41 18.36 -30.94
N ILE A 57 -3.64 18.64 -29.65
CA ILE A 57 -3.91 17.57 -28.68
C ILE A 57 -5.40 17.28 -28.77
N ASP A 58 -5.76 16.51 -29.79
CA ASP A 58 -7.05 15.83 -29.85
C ASP A 58 -7.24 15.11 -28.51
N ALA A 59 -8.32 15.45 -27.80
CA ALA A 59 -8.62 14.98 -26.44
C ALA A 59 -8.85 13.45 -26.33
N GLU A 60 -8.62 12.70 -27.40
CA GLU A 60 -8.75 11.24 -27.48
C GLU A 60 -7.50 10.53 -28.03
N LYS A 61 -6.37 11.23 -28.24
CA LYS A 61 -5.14 10.56 -28.67
C LYS A 61 -4.47 9.88 -27.49
N SER A 62 -4.69 8.57 -27.35
CA SER A 62 -3.98 7.72 -26.39
C SER A 62 -2.47 7.91 -26.51
N ILE A 63 -1.83 8.51 -25.51
CA ILE A 63 -0.38 8.58 -25.41
C ILE A 63 0.11 7.15 -25.14
N LYS A 64 0.73 6.52 -26.13
CA LYS A 64 1.44 5.25 -25.93
C LYS A 64 2.72 5.53 -25.14
N VAL A 65 2.63 5.44 -23.82
CA VAL A 65 3.80 5.47 -22.94
C VAL A 65 4.53 4.13 -23.13
N HIS A 66 5.70 4.15 -23.76
CA HIS A 66 6.61 3.01 -23.75
C HIS A 66 7.39 3.02 -22.44
N GLY A 67 6.82 2.39 -21.41
CA GLY A 67 7.39 2.25 -20.07
C GLY A 67 6.32 1.82 -19.08
N GLU A 68 6.73 1.21 -17.97
CA GLU A 68 5.81 0.91 -16.88
C GLU A 68 5.41 2.22 -16.20
N VAL A 69 4.14 2.63 -16.36
CA VAL A 69 3.58 3.74 -15.59
C VAL A 69 3.35 3.22 -14.18
N LEU A 70 4.37 3.35 -13.34
CA LEU A 70 4.24 3.02 -11.93
C LEU A 70 3.45 4.15 -11.27
N ALA A 71 2.12 4.00 -11.27
CA ALA A 71 1.23 4.90 -10.56
C ALA A 71 1.75 5.04 -9.13
N LYS A 72 1.99 6.29 -8.70
CA LYS A 72 2.44 6.60 -7.34
C LYS A 72 1.38 6.14 -6.35
N SER A 73 1.45 4.87 -5.95
CA SER A 73 0.66 4.30 -4.88
C SER A 73 0.87 5.16 -3.64
N THR A 74 -0.19 5.57 -2.96
CA THR A 74 -0.10 6.32 -1.71
C THR A 74 0.26 5.41 -0.52
N ASN A 75 0.34 4.09 -0.72
CA ASN A 75 0.49 3.08 0.32
C ASN A 75 1.95 2.86 0.74
N ARG A 76 2.58 3.87 1.34
CA ARG A 76 3.96 3.74 1.84
C ARG A 76 4.10 2.74 2.99
N TYR A 77 3.07 2.56 3.80
CA TYR A 77 3.13 1.70 4.98
C TYR A 77 2.09 0.60 4.93
N LYS A 78 2.49 -0.61 5.33
CA LYS A 78 1.61 -1.79 5.42
C LYS A 78 1.83 -2.50 6.74
N ILE A 79 0.74 -2.94 7.38
CA ILE A 79 0.77 -3.70 8.63
C ILE A 79 0.49 -5.18 8.34
N TYR A 80 1.27 -6.05 8.96
CA TYR A 80 1.15 -7.50 8.88
C TYR A 80 0.86 -8.05 10.29
N PRO A 81 -0.21 -8.84 10.45
CA PRO A 81 -0.47 -9.53 11.69
C PRO A 81 0.56 -10.62 11.93
N THR A 82 0.86 -10.90 13.20
CA THR A 82 1.59 -12.11 13.60
C THR A 82 0.62 -13.12 14.21
N SER A 83 1.06 -14.35 14.48
CA SER A 83 0.24 -15.32 15.21
C SER A 83 -0.04 -14.89 16.66
N ASN A 84 0.71 -13.91 17.19
CA ASN A 84 0.41 -13.28 18.47
C ASN A 84 -0.46 -12.04 18.24
N MET A 85 -1.70 -12.07 18.73
CA MET A 85 -2.70 -11.00 18.53
C MET A 85 -2.27 -9.61 19.03
N TYR A 86 -1.29 -9.52 19.92
CA TYR A 86 -0.78 -8.27 20.46
C TYR A 86 0.37 -7.68 19.64
N ASN A 87 0.98 -8.47 18.75
CA ASN A 87 2.18 -8.10 18.02
C ASN A 87 1.93 -8.06 16.51
N PHE A 88 2.41 -7.00 15.89
CA PHE A 88 2.29 -6.73 14.46
C PHE A 88 3.63 -6.28 13.91
N LEU A 89 3.79 -6.42 12.59
CA LEU A 89 4.90 -5.85 11.86
C LEU A 89 4.38 -4.72 10.98
N LYS A 90 5.00 -3.55 11.03
CA LYS A 90 4.76 -2.47 10.07
C LYS A 90 5.96 -2.38 9.14
N LEU A 91 5.70 -2.31 7.84
CA LEU A 91 6.69 -2.20 6.79
C LEU A 91 6.57 -0.82 6.12
N ASP A 92 7.68 -0.11 5.98
CA ASP A 92 7.84 0.93 4.96
C ASP A 92 8.11 0.23 3.62
N THR A 93 7.08 0.13 2.77
CA THR A 93 7.12 -0.60 1.50
C THR A 93 8.04 0.05 0.48
N LYS A 94 8.47 1.30 0.72
CA LYS A 94 9.42 2.02 -0.12
C LYS A 94 10.86 1.80 0.30
N MET A 95 11.16 1.95 1.59
CA MET A 95 12.55 1.95 2.08
C MET A 95 13.01 0.62 2.69
N GLY A 96 12.07 -0.29 2.97
CA GLY A 96 12.36 -1.58 3.60
C GLY A 96 12.61 -1.48 5.11
N TYR A 97 12.18 -0.40 5.77
CA TYR A 97 12.18 -0.32 7.23
C TYR A 97 11.05 -1.16 7.82
N ILE A 98 11.38 -1.96 8.82
CA ILE A 98 10.45 -2.82 9.52
C ILE A 98 10.41 -2.44 10.98
N TYR A 99 9.19 -2.37 11.51
CA TYR A 99 8.89 -2.02 12.88
C TYR A 99 8.07 -3.13 13.53
N ARG A 100 8.37 -3.48 14.77
CA ARG A 100 7.48 -4.24 15.64
C ARG A 100 6.54 -3.28 16.34
N ILE A 101 5.24 -3.54 16.23
CA ILE A 101 4.20 -2.82 16.95
C ILE A 101 3.61 -3.78 17.97
N GLN A 102 3.56 -3.34 19.23
CA GLN A 102 2.84 -4.03 20.29
C GLN A 102 1.73 -3.14 20.82
N TRP A 103 0.52 -3.69 20.92
CA TRP A 103 -0.59 -3.04 21.63
C TRP A 103 -0.95 -3.81 22.92
N SER A 104 -1.55 -3.09 23.85
CA SER A 104 -1.97 -3.60 25.16
C SER A 104 -3.02 -2.67 25.74
N TYR A 105 -3.84 -3.12 26.69
CA TYR A 105 -4.68 -2.21 27.47
C TYR A 105 -3.84 -1.33 28.41
N ASP A 106 -2.70 -1.84 28.87
CA ASP A 106 -1.71 -1.09 29.65
C ASP A 106 -0.88 -0.16 28.75
N ASN A 107 -0.96 1.15 29.00
CA ASN A 107 -0.24 2.18 28.23
C ASN A 107 1.28 1.95 28.23
N ASN A 108 1.85 1.42 29.32
CA ASN A 108 3.29 1.20 29.45
C ASN A 108 3.79 0.01 28.61
N LYS A 109 2.86 -0.77 28.03
CA LYS A 109 3.15 -1.94 27.19
C LYS A 109 2.78 -1.72 25.72
N ARG A 110 2.46 -0.48 25.34
CA ARG A 110 2.22 -0.07 23.95
C ARG A 110 3.48 0.58 23.42
N TYR A 111 4.02 0.04 22.33
CA TYR A 111 5.21 0.63 21.73
C TYR A 111 5.36 0.23 20.27
N GLU A 112 6.16 1.02 19.57
CA GLU A 112 6.71 0.72 18.26
C GLU A 112 8.22 0.72 18.38
N THR A 113 8.89 -0.30 17.82
CA THR A 113 10.36 -0.38 17.83
C THR A 113 10.87 -0.93 16.51
N TYR A 114 12.09 -0.57 16.13
CA TYR A 114 12.70 -1.00 14.88
C TYR A 114 13.13 -2.47 14.95
N VAL A 115 12.87 -3.21 13.87
CA VAL A 115 13.53 -4.49 13.59
C VAL A 115 14.85 -4.24 12.86
N ASN A 116 14.85 -3.33 11.89
CA ASN A 116 16.06 -2.86 11.22
C ASN A 116 16.14 -1.32 11.22
N TYR A 117 17.36 -0.80 11.39
CA TYR A 117 17.65 0.64 11.43
C TYR A 117 18.23 1.19 10.13
N LYS A 118 18.44 0.33 9.12
CA LYS A 118 19.06 0.70 7.84
C LYS A 118 18.07 0.53 6.69
N SER A 119 18.07 1.49 5.78
CA SER A 119 17.40 1.39 4.48
C SER A 119 17.97 0.20 3.71
N LEU A 120 17.08 -0.51 3.00
CA LEU A 120 17.48 -1.58 2.08
C LEU A 120 17.56 -1.10 0.63
N VAL A 121 17.19 0.15 0.39
CA VAL A 121 17.30 0.85 -0.88
C VAL A 121 18.57 1.68 -0.86
N GLY A 122 19.44 1.45 -1.85
CA GLY A 122 20.64 2.25 -2.10
C GLY A 122 20.37 3.50 -2.95
N ASP A 123 21.44 4.21 -3.30
CA ASP A 123 21.35 5.43 -4.14
C ASP A 123 20.99 5.14 -5.60
N GLU A 124 21.38 3.95 -6.09
CA GLU A 124 21.10 3.47 -7.46
C GLU A 124 19.73 2.79 -7.60
N ASP A 125 19.08 2.52 -6.47
CA ASP A 125 17.83 1.79 -6.41
C ASP A 125 16.63 2.72 -6.66
N ASP A 126 15.58 2.21 -7.31
CA ASP A 126 14.34 2.98 -7.49
C ASP A 126 13.55 3.18 -6.19
N TRP A 127 13.19 4.43 -5.91
CA TRP A 127 12.50 4.87 -4.69
C TRP A 127 10.98 4.77 -4.83
N VAL A 128 10.52 3.54 -4.97
CA VAL A 128 9.14 3.19 -5.36
C VAL A 128 8.36 2.63 -4.17
N ASN A 129 7.13 3.12 -3.95
CA ASN A 129 6.21 2.53 -2.97
C ASN A 129 5.78 1.13 -3.41
N ASP A 130 5.41 0.29 -2.45
CA ASP A 130 5.04 -1.11 -2.70
C ASP A 130 6.17 -1.96 -3.30
N ARG A 131 7.46 -1.57 -3.14
CA ARG A 131 8.63 -2.37 -3.55
C ARG A 131 8.81 -3.59 -2.65
N PHE A 132 8.76 -3.41 -1.34
CA PHE A 132 8.99 -4.49 -0.37
C PHE A 132 7.69 -5.14 0.10
N GLU A 133 7.74 -6.46 0.35
CA GLU A 133 6.63 -7.26 0.89
C GLU A 133 7.15 -8.24 1.96
N ILE A 134 6.42 -8.37 3.07
CA ILE A 134 6.73 -9.35 4.13
C ILE A 134 6.00 -10.67 3.85
N TYR A 135 6.73 -11.78 3.94
CA TYR A 135 6.20 -13.13 3.93
C TYR A 135 6.37 -13.75 5.32
N PRO A 136 5.29 -13.94 6.10
CA PRO A 136 5.38 -14.49 7.44
C PRO A 136 5.80 -15.96 7.41
N THR A 137 6.54 -16.41 8.42
CA THR A 137 6.75 -17.84 8.67
C THR A 137 5.82 -18.34 9.77
N THR A 138 5.87 -19.63 10.07
CA THR A 138 5.20 -20.22 11.23
C THR A 138 5.78 -19.74 12.56
N ASN A 139 7.02 -19.24 12.57
CA ASN A 139 7.66 -18.65 13.74
C ASN A 139 7.38 -17.14 13.78
N ILE A 140 6.72 -16.65 14.83
CA ILE A 140 6.41 -15.21 14.98
C ILE A 140 7.64 -14.30 15.02
N TYR A 141 8.79 -14.84 15.41
CA TYR A 141 10.05 -14.12 15.53
C TYR A 141 10.81 -14.05 14.21
N SER A 142 10.31 -14.67 13.14
CA SER A 142 11.01 -14.76 11.86
C SER A 142 10.10 -14.62 10.66
N PHE A 143 10.56 -13.91 9.65
CA PHE A 143 9.85 -13.68 8.40
C PHE A 143 10.84 -13.42 7.27
N LEU A 144 10.35 -13.52 6.03
CA LEU A 144 11.12 -13.14 4.85
C LEU A 144 10.67 -11.77 4.37
N LEU A 145 11.61 -11.00 3.86
CA LEU A 145 11.34 -9.76 3.14
C LEU A 145 11.73 -9.96 1.68
N LEU A 146 10.82 -9.69 0.76
CA LEU A 146 11.06 -9.72 -0.68
C LEU A 146 11.12 -8.29 -1.22
N ASP A 147 12.16 -7.98 -1.98
CA ASP A 147 12.18 -6.88 -2.93
C ASP A 147 11.51 -7.34 -4.23
N LYS A 148 10.33 -6.80 -4.54
CA LYS A 148 9.54 -7.22 -5.71
C LYS A 148 10.09 -6.67 -7.02
N ILE A 149 11.05 -5.75 -7.00
CA ILE A 149 11.65 -5.17 -8.20
C ILE A 149 12.83 -6.01 -8.68
N ASP A 150 13.78 -6.31 -7.81
CA ASP A 150 15.02 -7.01 -8.19
C ASP A 150 15.12 -8.45 -7.64
N GLY A 151 14.14 -8.90 -6.86
CA GLY A 151 14.06 -10.26 -6.36
C GLY A 151 14.97 -10.57 -5.17
N ARG A 152 15.65 -9.58 -4.59
CA ARG A 152 16.46 -9.78 -3.37
C ARG A 152 15.55 -10.23 -2.22
N VAL A 153 16.06 -11.19 -1.44
CA VAL A 153 15.36 -11.71 -0.26
C VAL A 153 16.23 -11.58 0.97
N TRP A 154 15.61 -11.22 2.09
CA TRP A 154 16.24 -11.21 3.39
C TRP A 154 15.49 -12.09 4.36
N HIS A 155 16.26 -12.79 5.20
CA HIS A 155 15.77 -13.37 6.44
C HIS A 155 15.77 -12.29 7.51
N CYS A 156 14.61 -12.05 8.10
CA CYS A 156 14.42 -11.07 9.16
C CYS A 156 14.05 -11.80 10.45
N TYR A 157 14.56 -11.32 11.59
CA TYR A 157 14.21 -11.84 12.89
C TYR A 157 14.20 -10.77 13.98
N TRP A 158 13.48 -11.05 15.06
CA TRP A 158 13.40 -10.17 16.23
C TRP A 158 13.28 -10.96 17.52
N SER A 159 13.63 -10.31 18.64
CA SER A 159 13.43 -10.87 19.98
C SER A 159 13.11 -9.77 20.99
N PHE A 160 12.88 -10.17 22.25
CA PHE A 160 12.72 -9.22 23.36
C PHE A 160 14.07 -8.84 23.99
N GLU A 161 15.15 -9.53 23.65
CA GLU A 161 16.49 -9.24 24.13
C GLU A 161 17.12 -8.09 23.35
N SER A 162 17.94 -7.30 24.04
CA SER A 162 18.71 -6.23 23.41
C SER A 162 19.63 -6.83 22.34
N GLY A 163 19.56 -6.29 21.12
CA GLY A 163 20.37 -6.77 20.00
C GLY A 163 19.89 -8.06 19.34
N GLY A 164 18.78 -8.66 19.79
CA GLY A 164 18.22 -9.86 19.14
C GLY A 164 17.33 -9.57 17.94
N ASN A 165 17.44 -8.37 17.34
CA ASN A 165 16.79 -8.02 16.08
C ASN A 165 17.83 -8.01 14.96
N GLY A 166 17.45 -8.49 13.77
CA GLY A 166 18.37 -8.57 12.67
C GLY A 166 17.71 -8.80 11.32
N ILE A 167 18.50 -8.51 10.29
CA ILE A 167 18.17 -8.76 8.89
C ILE A 167 19.41 -9.28 8.17
N GLN A 168 19.27 -10.36 7.42
CA GLN A 168 20.36 -11.01 6.71
C GLN A 168 19.95 -11.31 5.27
N ARG A 169 20.77 -10.87 4.30
CA ARG A 169 20.53 -11.14 2.89
C ARG A 169 20.75 -12.64 2.59
N ILE A 170 19.86 -13.22 1.80
CA ILE A 170 19.97 -14.58 1.28
C ILE A 170 20.57 -14.51 -0.13
N TYR A 171 21.53 -15.38 -0.42
CA TYR A 171 22.22 -15.50 -1.72
C TYR A 171 21.99 -16.86 -2.35
#